data_AF-A0A2G9YCT0-F1
#
_entry.id   AF-A0A2G9YCT0-F1
#
_cell.length_a   1.000
_cell.length_b   1.000
_cell.length_c   1.000
_cell.angle_alpha   90.00
_cell.angle_beta   90.00
_cell.angle_gamma   90.00
#
_symmetry.space_group_name_H-M   'P 1'
#
loop_
_entity.id
_entity.type
_entity.pdbx_description
1 polymer ?
#
loop_
_entity_poly.entity_id
_entity_poly.type
_entity_poly.pdbx_seq_one_letter_code
_entity_poly.pdbx_strand_id
1 'polypeptide(L)' 'MSKNCDCPACQNYSRAYLRHLLSIGEGLGMRLASLHNLRFVFKLVKSFKKAKKVRR' A
#
# COMPACT_ATOMS: atom_id res chain seq x y z
N MET A 1 -0.93 -4.36 -5.64
CA MET A 1 -1.15 -3.16 -6.46
C MET A 1 -2.63 -2.94 -6.65
N SER A 2 -3.14 -1.82 -6.16
CA SER A 2 -4.54 -1.43 -6.31
C SER A 2 -4.61 -0.20 -7.20
N LYS A 3 -5.58 -0.17 -8.12
CA LYS A 3 -5.81 0.97 -9.03
C LYS A 3 -6.12 2.28 -8.27
N ASN A 4 -6.56 2.16 -7.02
CA ASN A 4 -6.94 3.30 -6.17
C ASN A 4 -5.89 3.61 -5.08
N CYS A 5 -4.66 3.11 -5.26
CA CYS A 5 -3.53 3.36 -4.37
C CYS A 5 -2.50 4.25 -5.07
N ASP A 6 -2.11 5.30 -4.37
CA ASP A 6 -1.19 6.35 -4.81
C ASP A 6 0.21 6.18 -4.20
N CYS A 7 0.57 4.98 -3.74
CA CYS A 7 1.92 4.73 -3.26
C CYS A 7 2.90 4.51 -4.44
N PRO A 8 4.19 4.85 -4.27
CA PRO A 8 5.22 4.66 -5.30
C PRO A 8 5.30 3.21 -5.78
N ALA A 9 5.08 2.26 -4.87
CA ALA A 9 5.03 0.85 -5.21
C ALA A 9 3.90 0.54 -6.21
N CYS A 10 2.70 1.13 -6.03
CA CYS A 10 1.56 0.88 -6.91
C CYS A 10 1.59 1.64 -8.22
N GLN A 11 2.34 2.76 -8.29
CA GLN A 11 2.48 3.56 -9.50
C GLN A 11 3.51 2.99 -10.47
N ASN A 12 4.62 2.44 -9.95
CA ASN A 12 5.75 2.01 -10.77
C ASN A 12 5.80 0.50 -11.01
N TYR A 13 5.11 -0.30 -10.20
CA TYR A 13 5.22 -1.77 -10.25
C TYR A 13 3.85 -2.43 -10.36
N SER A 14 3.82 -3.63 -10.95
CA SER A 14 2.59 -4.43 -11.11
C SER A 14 2.41 -5.43 -9.97
N ARG A 15 1.17 -5.92 -9.78
CA ARG A 15 0.89 -6.96 -8.77
C ARG A 15 1.65 -8.27 -9.07
N ALA A 16 1.78 -8.60 -10.36
CA ALA A 16 2.52 -9.77 -10.81
C ALA A 16 4.01 -9.64 -10.45
N TYR A 17 4.60 -8.46 -10.65
CA TYR A 17 5.99 -8.20 -10.32
C TYR A 17 6.26 -8.32 -8.81
N LEU A 18 5.40 -7.75 -7.96
CA LEU A 18 5.52 -7.91 -6.51
C LEU A 18 5.43 -9.39 -6.09
N ARG A 19 4.49 -10.16 -6.68
CA ARG A 19 4.35 -11.60 -6.39
C ARG A 19 5.58 -12.38 -6.83
N HIS A 20 6.15 -12.05 -7.98
CA HIS A 20 7.39 -12.63 -8.46
C HIS A 20 8.54 -12.36 -7.48
N LEU A 21 8.78 -11.10 -7.09
CA LEU A 21 9.83 -10.72 -6.13
C LEU A 21 9.69 -11.45 -4.79
N LEU A 22 8.47 -11.56 -4.28
CA LEU A 22 8.20 -12.32 -3.05
C LEU A 22 8.44 -13.82 -3.22
N SER A 23 8.15 -14.37 -4.40
CA SER A 23 8.36 -15.79 -4.70
C SER A 23 9.84 -16.17 -4.79
N ILE A 24 10.70 -15.26 -5.26
CA ILE A 24 12.15 -15.48 -5.34
C ILE A 24 12.88 -15.04 -4.06
N GLY A 25 12.15 -14.55 -3.05
CA GLY A 25 12.74 -14.12 -1.77
C GLY A 25 13.57 -12.83 -1.85
N GLU A 26 13.33 -12.00 -2.85
CA GLU A 26 14.12 -10.80 -3.09
C GLU A 26 13.66 -9.63 -2.19
N GLY A 27 14.62 -8.87 -1.65
CA GLY A 27 14.39 -7.87 -0.62
C GLY A 27 13.57 -6.65 -1.07
N LEU A 28 13.60 -6.26 -2.35
CA LEU A 28 12.70 -5.22 -2.88
C LEU A 28 11.25 -5.64 -2.73
N GLY A 29 10.91 -6.92 -2.84
CA GLY A 29 9.57 -7.42 -2.62
C GLY A 29 9.02 -7.00 -1.25
N MET A 30 9.83 -7.19 -0.20
CA MET A 30 9.47 -6.78 1.17
C MET A 30 9.40 -5.26 1.34
N ARG A 31 10.30 -4.50 0.70
CA ARG A 31 10.29 -3.03 0.73
C ARG A 31 9.04 -2.47 0.06
N LEU A 32 8.70 -2.95 -1.13
CA LEU A 32 7.51 -2.53 -1.88
C LEU A 32 6.22 -2.90 -1.14
N ALA A 33 6.16 -4.09 -0.52
CA ALA A 33 5.05 -4.49 0.33
C ALA A 33 4.90 -3.57 1.54
N SER A 34 6.00 -3.23 2.22
CA SER A 34 6.01 -2.31 3.35
C SER A 34 5.54 -0.91 2.96
N LEU A 35 6.01 -0.37 1.83
CA LEU A 35 5.57 0.93 1.31
C LEU A 35 4.06 0.95 1.01
N HIS A 36 3.55 -0.11 0.40
CA HIS A 36 2.12 -0.25 0.14
C HIS A 36 1.30 -0.32 1.44
N ASN A 37 1.74 -1.15 2.40
CA ASN A 37 1.08 -1.33 3.68
C ASN A 37 1.02 -0.03 4.48
N LEU A 38 2.14 0.70 4.58
CA LEU A 38 2.18 1.98 5.29
C LEU A 38 1.17 2.97 4.68
N ARG A 39 1.13 3.10 3.34
CA ARG A 39 0.18 4.00 2.69
C ARG A 39 -1.27 3.62 2.98
N PHE A 40 -1.57 2.32 2.97
CA PHE A 40 -2.89 1.80 3.26
C PHE A 40 -3.33 2.12 4.69
N VAL A 41 -2.47 1.86 5.68
CA VAL A 41 -2.74 2.15 7.10
C VAL A 41 -2.95 3.64 7.32
N PHE A 42 -2.11 4.51 6.72
CA PHE A 42 -2.31 5.96 6.81
C PHE A 42 -3.66 6.42 6.24
N LYS A 43 -4.09 5.84 5.11
CA LYS A 43 -5.38 6.16 4.49
C LYS A 43 -6.54 5.74 5.39
N LEU A 44 -6.46 4.55 5.98
CA LEU A 44 -7.41 4.04 6.98
C LEU A 44 -7.52 4.97 8.18
N VAL A 45 -6.39 5.32 8.81
CA VAL A 45 -6.39 6.20 9.99
C VAL A 45 -6.99 7.57 9.65
N LYS A 46 -6.69 8.13 8.46
CA LYS A 46 -7.30 9.37 7.99
C LYS A 46 -8.82 9.25 7.82
N SER A 47 -9.32 8.16 7.23
CA SER A 47 -10.76 7.95 7.08
C SER A 47 -11.46 7.80 8.42
N PHE A 48 -10.85 7.10 9.39
CA PHE A 48 -11.38 7.00 10.76
C PHE A 48 -11.46 8.37 11.45
N LYS A 49 -10.42 9.20 11.33
CA LYS A 49 -10.42 10.57 11.87
C LYS A 49 -11.51 11.43 11.23
N LYS A 50 -11.68 11.34 9.91
CA LYS A 50 -12.74 12.06 9.18
C LYS A 50 -14.13 11.61 9.63
N ALA A 51 -14.36 10.32 9.77
CA ALA A 51 -15.63 9.76 10.23
C ALA A 51 -15.98 10.22 11.66
N LYS A 52 -15.00 10.29 12.57
CA LYS A 52 -15.20 10.82 13.93
C LYS A 52 -15.58 12.31 13.95
N LYS A 53 -15.07 13.12 13.01
CA LYS A 53 -15.40 14.56 12.92
C LYS A 53 -16.81 14.82 12.39
N VAL A 54 -17.37 13.93 11.57
CA VAL A 54 -18.74 14.07 11.02
C VAL A 54 -19.84 13.70 12.03
N ARG A 55 -19.49 12.97 13.10
CA ARG A 55 -20.42 12.57 14.16
C ARG A 55 -20.42 13.50 15.38
N ARG A 56 -19.65 14.59 15.35
CA ARG A 56 -19.65 15.67 16.34
C ARG A 56 -20.20 16.92 15.68
#